data_AF-A0A8S3FI00-F1
#
_entry.id   AF-A0A8S3FI00-F1
#
_cell.length_a   1.000
_cell.length_b   1.000
_cell.length_c   1.000
_cell.angle_alpha   90.00
_cell.angle_beta   90.00
_cell.angle_gamma   90.00
#
_symmetry.space_group_name_H-M   'P 1'
#
loop_
_entity.id
_entity.type
_entity.pdbx_description
1 polymer ?
#
loop_
_entity_poly.entity_id
_entity_poly.type
_entity_poly.pdbx_seq_one_letter_code
_entity_poly.pdbx_strand_id
1 'polypeptide(L)'
;VLTLQSDFNSTMQFDLLIQAEQADNADRSATAVLHVNVYELNMYPPNFLNLPYLMIGYKTNNLDQIPIFNGTISDNDTMPRPNYGSICDTPSLSLNIKKTSIRDFQIQPIYSQTLPTCRPCLCTLNVSDGLYVSYLSIVNEFKNLNTCYVRAVNYTEKKRTKWVQILF
;
A
#
# COMPACT_ATOMS: atom_id res chain seq x y z
N VAL A 1 29.31 10.50 -20.31
CA VAL A 1 27.90 10.03 -20.25
C VAL A 1 27.69 9.43 -18.88
N LEU A 2 26.77 10.01 -18.09
CA LEU A 2 26.35 9.41 -16.83
C LEU A 2 25.25 8.40 -17.18
N THR A 3 25.53 7.12 -17.02
CA THR A 3 24.55 6.05 -17.26
C THR A 3 24.07 5.56 -15.91
N LEU A 4 22.86 5.95 -15.51
CA LEU A 4 22.23 5.42 -14.31
C LEU A 4 21.54 4.10 -14.67
N GLN A 5 21.93 3.03 -13.99
CA GLN A 5 21.28 1.72 -14.11
C GLN A 5 19.93 1.75 -13.37
N SER A 6 18.90 1.06 -13.86
CA SER A 6 17.51 1.15 -13.36
C SER A 6 17.27 0.63 -11.94
N ASP A 7 18.29 0.05 -11.30
CA ASP A 7 18.13 -0.76 -10.09
C ASP A 7 18.57 0.00 -8.83
N PHE A 8 18.30 1.30 -8.78
CA PHE A 8 18.58 2.12 -7.58
C PHE A 8 17.50 1.92 -6.52
N ASN A 9 17.91 1.32 -5.40
CA ASN A 9 17.13 1.14 -4.18
C ASN A 9 17.40 2.24 -3.14
N SER A 10 17.86 3.42 -3.55
CA SER A 10 18.18 4.51 -2.63
C SER A 10 18.12 5.86 -3.31
N THR A 11 17.80 6.91 -2.54
CA THR A 11 17.90 8.29 -3.02
C THR A 11 19.37 8.69 -3.06
N MET A 12 19.84 9.15 -4.22
CA MET A 12 21.21 9.61 -4.41
C MET A 12 21.26 11.09 -4.76
N GLN A 13 22.33 11.74 -4.32
CA GLN A 13 22.60 13.15 -4.61
C GLN A 13 23.97 13.25 -5.27
N PHE A 14 24.03 13.95 -6.40
CA PHE A 14 25.27 14.23 -7.12
C PHE A 14 25.40 15.73 -7.33
N ASP A 15 26.56 16.27 -7.01
CA ASP A 15 26.94 17.63 -7.38
C ASP A 15 27.94 17.56 -8.53
N LEU A 16 27.52 18.03 -9.70
CA LEU A 16 28.34 18.05 -10.90
C LEU A 16 28.89 19.45 -11.10
N LEU A 17 30.21 19.61 -11.00
CA LEU A 17 30.89 20.84 -11.39
C LEU A 17 31.05 20.86 -12.92
N ILE A 18 30.36 21.78 -13.57
CA ILE A 18 30.43 22.01 -15.01
C ILE A 18 31.34 23.21 -15.23
N GLN A 19 32.42 23.02 -15.97
CA GLN A 19 33.30 24.09 -16.41
C GLN A 19 33.17 24.26 -17.91
N ALA A 20 32.95 25.49 -18.36
CA ALA A 20 33.03 25.90 -19.75
C ALA A 20 34.27 26.77 -19.94
N GLU A 21 35.09 26.44 -20.93
CA GLU A 21 36.28 27.21 -21.32
C GLU A 21 36.08 27.79 -22.71
N GLN A 22 36.52 29.04 -22.92
CA GLN A 22 36.50 29.64 -24.23
C GLN A 22 37.57 28.96 -25.10
N ALA A 23 37.19 28.42 -26.26
CA ALA A 23 38.05 27.56 -27.07
C ALA A 23 39.35 28.24 -27.56
N ASP A 24 39.33 29.57 -27.73
CA ASP A 24 40.45 30.40 -28.17
C ASP A 24 41.14 31.15 -27.00
N ASN A 25 40.67 30.98 -25.76
CA ASN A 25 41.26 31.60 -24.58
C ASN A 25 40.99 30.77 -23.31
N ALA A 26 41.97 29.97 -22.91
CA ALA A 26 41.91 29.10 -21.73
C ALA A 26 41.74 29.87 -20.40
N ASP A 27 42.07 31.16 -20.36
CA ASP A 27 41.93 31.98 -19.14
C ASP A 27 40.49 32.46 -18.92
N ARG A 28 39.62 32.32 -19.93
CA ARG A 28 38.20 32.64 -19.82
C ARG A 28 37.41 31.37 -19.61
N SER A 29 37.09 31.09 -18.35
CA SER A 29 36.21 30.00 -17.97
C SER A 29 35.04 30.47 -17.13
N ALA A 30 33.97 29.67 -17.14
CA ALA A 30 32.83 29.82 -16.26
C ALA A 30 32.51 28.46 -15.64
N THR A 31 32.20 28.45 -14.34
CA THR A 31 31.82 27.24 -13.63
C THR A 31 30.39 27.32 -13.12
N ALA A 32 29.65 26.23 -13.24
CA ALA A 32 28.33 26.06 -12.64
C ALA A 32 28.30 24.74 -11.85
N VAL A 33 27.51 24.69 -10.78
CA VAL A 33 27.23 23.45 -10.05
C VAL A 33 25.83 22.99 -10.40
N LEU A 34 25.71 21.78 -10.93
CA LEU A 34 24.44 21.11 -11.19
C LEU A 34 24.17 20.11 -10.07
N HIS A 35 23.11 20.38 -9.30
CA HIS A 35 22.61 19.47 -8.27
C HIS A 35 21.65 18.45 -8.91
N VAL A 36 21.99 17.17 -8.85
CA VAL A 36 21.17 16.07 -9.37
C VAL A 36 20.68 15.22 -8.22
N ASN A 37 19.37 15.21 -8.00
CA ASN A 37 18.70 14.31 -7.06
C ASN A 37 18.08 13.15 -7.83
N VAL A 38 18.54 11.93 -7.57
CA VAL A 38 17.97 10.69 -8.12
C VAL A 38 17.11 10.08 -7.03
N TYR A 39 15.80 10.02 -7.28
CA TYR A 39 14.85 9.40 -6.36
C TYR A 39 14.67 7.92 -6.70
N GLU A 40 14.48 7.10 -5.67
CA GLU A 40 14.11 5.70 -5.83
C GLU A 40 12.79 5.59 -6.60
N LEU A 41 12.73 4.65 -7.54
CA LEU A 41 11.46 4.27 -8.17
C LEU A 41 10.74 3.29 -7.25
N ASN A 42 9.46 3.54 -7.00
CA ASN A 42 8.61 2.55 -6.36
C ASN A 42 8.45 1.35 -7.31
N MET A 43 9.06 0.22 -6.94
CA MET A 43 9.13 -0.99 -7.76
C MET A 43 8.39 -2.16 -7.15
N TYR A 44 8.26 -2.18 -5.82
CA TYR A 44 7.70 -3.31 -5.10
C TYR A 44 6.33 -2.96 -4.50
N PRO A 45 5.27 -3.68 -4.86
CA PRO A 45 3.97 -3.44 -4.26
C PRO A 45 3.94 -3.85 -2.77
N PRO A 46 3.07 -3.24 -1.96
CA PRO A 46 2.84 -3.69 -0.59
C PRO A 46 2.22 -5.09 -0.58
N ASN A 47 2.55 -5.96 0.36
CA ASN A 47 1.99 -7.31 0.47
C ASN A 47 1.58 -7.64 1.90
N PHE A 48 0.42 -8.28 2.06
CA PHE A 48 -0.04 -8.82 3.34
C PHE A 48 0.72 -10.10 3.69
N LEU A 49 1.36 -10.16 4.86
CA LEU A 49 2.19 -11.32 5.26
C LEU A 49 1.49 -12.29 6.22
N ASN A 50 0.87 -11.79 7.30
CA ASN A 50 0.53 -12.61 8.46
C ASN A 50 -0.97 -12.66 8.78
N LEU A 51 -1.82 -12.43 7.78
CA LEU A 51 -3.26 -12.50 8.00
C LEU A 51 -3.78 -13.93 7.84
N PRO A 52 -4.65 -14.40 8.76
CA PRO A 52 -5.26 -15.70 8.61
C PRO A 52 -6.17 -15.72 7.37
N TYR A 53 -6.02 -16.78 6.57
CA TYR A 53 -6.88 -17.04 5.40
C TYR A 53 -8.34 -17.23 5.76
N LEU A 54 -8.61 -17.61 7.02
CA LEU A 54 -9.93 -17.84 7.57
C LEU A 54 -10.10 -17.05 8.87
N MET A 55 -11.05 -16.13 8.91
CA MET A 55 -11.48 -15.44 10.12
C MET A 55 -12.92 -15.84 10.45
N ILE A 56 -13.29 -15.75 11.72
CA ILE A 56 -14.68 -15.91 12.15
C ILE A 56 -15.16 -14.51 12.52
N GLY A 57 -16.30 -14.10 11.97
CA GLY A 57 -16.92 -12.87 12.43
C GLY A 57 -18.00 -13.16 13.46
N TYR A 58 -18.17 -12.20 14.37
CA TYR A 58 -18.99 -12.38 15.56
C TYR A 58 -20.17 -11.40 15.52
N LYS A 59 -21.37 -11.94 15.77
CA LYS A 59 -22.55 -11.12 16.00
C LYS A 59 -22.51 -10.63 17.45
N THR A 60 -21.95 -9.44 17.67
CA THR A 60 -21.91 -8.82 18.99
C THR A 60 -21.90 -7.30 18.86
N ASN A 61 -22.43 -6.62 19.87
CA ASN A 61 -22.30 -5.18 20.07
C ASN A 61 -21.09 -4.82 20.95
N ASN A 62 -20.43 -5.82 21.55
CA ASN A 62 -19.26 -5.63 22.38
C ASN A 62 -17.99 -6.02 21.60
N LEU A 63 -17.22 -5.02 21.19
CA LEU A 63 -15.97 -5.21 20.44
C LEU A 63 -14.91 -6.00 21.22
N ASP A 64 -14.96 -6.00 22.56
CA ASP A 64 -14.00 -6.71 23.41
C ASP A 64 -14.15 -8.23 23.31
N GLN A 65 -15.29 -8.71 22.79
CA GLN A 65 -15.56 -10.13 22.57
C GLN A 65 -15.11 -10.61 21.18
N ILE A 66 -14.67 -9.70 20.31
CA ILE A 66 -14.26 -10.02 18.94
C ILE A 66 -12.74 -10.23 18.91
N PRO A 67 -12.26 -11.39 18.45
CA PRO A 67 -10.84 -11.64 18.25
C PRO A 67 -10.20 -10.56 17.39
N ILE A 68 -9.02 -10.11 17.82
CA ILE A 68 -8.20 -9.18 17.06
C ILE A 68 -7.25 -10.00 16.21
N PHE A 69 -7.31 -9.78 14.90
CA PHE A 69 -6.36 -10.33 13.96
C PHE A 69 -5.28 -9.30 13.68
N ASN A 70 -4.03 -9.64 14.02
CA ASN A 70 -2.89 -8.81 13.69
C ASN A 70 -2.44 -9.12 12.26
N GLY A 71 -2.22 -8.10 11.46
CA GLY A 71 -1.64 -8.21 10.14
C GLY A 71 -0.42 -7.31 9.99
N THR A 72 0.47 -7.71 9.10
CA THR A 72 1.68 -6.97 8.75
C THR A 72 1.75 -6.81 7.24
N ILE A 73 2.16 -5.62 6.81
CA ILE A 73 2.46 -5.27 5.43
C ILE A 73 3.97 -5.30 5.22
N SER A 74 4.41 -6.05 4.20
CA SER A 74 5.75 -5.91 3.63
C SER A 74 5.69 -4.99 2.43
N ASP A 75 6.78 -4.26 2.25
CA ASP A 75 7.01 -3.38 1.12
C ASP A 75 8.53 -3.19 1.11
N ASN A 76 9.14 -3.58 -0.01
CA ASN A 76 10.59 -3.67 -0.14
C ASN A 76 11.20 -2.38 -0.72
N ASP A 77 10.38 -1.37 -1.01
CA ASP A 77 10.88 -0.04 -1.31
C ASP A 77 11.46 0.61 -0.04
N THR A 78 12.40 1.54 -0.22
CA THR A 78 13.13 2.19 0.89
C THR A 78 12.29 3.27 1.57
N MET A 79 11.24 3.77 0.90
CA MET A 79 10.25 4.70 1.47
C MET A 79 8.80 4.20 1.32
N PRO A 80 8.40 3.12 2.02
CA PRO A 80 7.02 2.67 1.97
C PRO A 80 6.18 3.58 2.85
N ARG A 81 5.26 4.33 2.23
CA ARG A 81 4.20 5.08 2.93
C ARG A 81 2.84 4.42 2.70
N PRO A 82 2.60 3.23 3.28
CA PRO A 82 1.34 2.53 3.10
C PRO A 82 0.20 3.33 3.71
N ASN A 83 -0.76 3.65 2.86
CA ASN A 83 -2.05 4.21 3.17
C ASN A 83 -3.07 3.07 3.19
N TYR A 84 -3.82 2.99 4.29
CA TYR A 84 -4.81 1.95 4.52
C TYR A 84 -6.19 2.50 4.20
N GLY A 85 -7.00 1.72 3.48
CA GLY A 85 -8.40 1.98 3.23
C GLY A 85 -9.21 0.70 3.38
N SER A 86 -10.53 0.85 3.47
CA SER A 86 -11.44 -0.29 3.42
C SER A 86 -12.76 0.09 2.78
N ILE A 87 -13.29 -0.80 1.96
CA ILE A 87 -14.58 -0.66 1.30
C ILE A 87 -15.39 -1.92 1.64
N CYS A 88 -16.59 -1.75 2.15
CA CYS A 88 -17.52 -2.86 2.41
C CYS A 88 -18.78 -2.65 1.57
N ASP A 89 -19.13 -3.66 0.77
CA ASP A 89 -20.24 -3.54 -0.20
C ASP A 89 -21.62 -3.67 0.47
N THR A 90 -21.68 -4.07 1.75
CA THR A 90 -22.95 -4.29 2.45
C THR A 90 -22.93 -3.80 3.90
N PRO A 91 -24.08 -3.40 4.46
CA PRO A 91 -24.19 -2.98 5.86
C PRO A 91 -24.12 -4.14 6.86
N SER A 92 -24.02 -5.39 6.39
CA SER A 92 -24.03 -6.59 7.24
C SER A 92 -22.68 -6.90 7.87
N LEU A 93 -21.59 -6.47 7.23
CA LEU A 93 -20.22 -6.66 7.72
C LEU A 93 -19.49 -5.33 7.71
N SER A 94 -18.83 -5.03 8.80
CA SER A 94 -17.93 -3.89 8.92
C SER A 94 -16.60 -4.37 9.47
N LEU A 95 -15.51 -3.79 8.97
CA LEU A 95 -14.17 -4.05 9.48
C LEU A 95 -13.75 -2.87 10.34
N ASN A 96 -13.53 -3.12 11.63
CA ASN A 96 -12.80 -2.16 12.45
C ASN A 96 -11.31 -2.40 12.21
N ILE A 97 -10.65 -1.43 11.58
CA ILE A 97 -9.24 -1.49 11.23
C ILE A 97 -8.51 -0.43 12.03
N LYS A 98 -7.55 -0.86 12.84
CA LYS A 98 -6.68 0.02 13.62
C LYS A 98 -5.26 -0.12 13.12
N LYS A 99 -4.70 0.96 12.59
CA LYS A 99 -3.27 1.07 12.29
C LYS A 99 -2.50 1.15 13.61
N THR A 100 -1.54 0.25 13.84
CA THR A 100 -0.72 0.22 15.06
C THR A 100 0.70 0.70 14.80
N SER A 101 1.21 0.52 13.58
CA SER A 101 2.51 1.06 13.13
C SER A 101 2.43 1.42 11.65
N ILE A 102 3.56 1.76 11.02
CA ILE A 102 3.61 1.97 9.56
C ILE A 102 3.23 0.67 8.82
N ARG A 103 3.69 -0.48 9.30
CA ARG A 103 3.51 -1.79 8.64
C ARG A 103 2.46 -2.67 9.32
N ASP A 104 2.11 -2.39 10.57
CA ASP A 104 1.23 -3.25 11.35
C ASP A 104 -0.17 -2.65 11.52
N PHE A 105 -1.15 -3.54 11.51
CA PHE A 105 -2.55 -3.19 11.70
C PHE A 105 -3.30 -4.33 12.41
N GLN A 106 -4.45 -3.97 12.95
CA GLN A 106 -5.38 -4.85 13.61
C GLN A 106 -6.71 -4.82 12.88
N ILE A 107 -7.31 -5.99 12.64
CA ILE A 107 -8.65 -6.14 12.07
C ILE A 107 -9.55 -6.83 13.08
N GLN A 108 -10.76 -6.27 13.25
CA GLN A 108 -11.88 -6.93 13.91
C GLN A 108 -13.08 -6.96 12.96
N PRO A 109 -13.52 -8.14 12.50
CA PRO A 109 -14.73 -8.28 11.69
C PRO A 109 -15.99 -8.20 12.57
N ILE A 110 -16.82 -7.19 12.33
CA ILE A 110 -18.04 -6.90 13.08
C ILE A 110 -19.26 -7.20 12.22
N TYR A 111 -20.20 -7.99 12.74
CA TYR A 111 -21.49 -8.21 12.09
C TYR A 111 -22.57 -7.29 12.64
N SER A 112 -23.29 -6.61 11.74
CA SER A 112 -24.45 -5.81 12.11
C SER A 112 -25.60 -6.70 12.57
N GLN A 113 -26.26 -6.30 13.66
CA GLN A 113 -27.29 -7.11 14.32
C GLN A 113 -28.66 -7.08 13.63
N THR A 114 -28.87 -6.18 12.66
CA THR A 114 -30.20 -5.89 12.11
C THR A 114 -30.71 -6.87 11.07
N LEU A 115 -29.87 -7.77 10.56
CA LEU A 115 -30.27 -8.76 9.55
C LEU A 115 -30.38 -10.17 10.17
N PRO A 116 -31.53 -10.85 10.00
CA PRO A 116 -31.82 -12.14 10.64
C PRO A 116 -31.05 -13.32 10.02
N THR A 117 -30.41 -13.12 8.88
CA THR A 117 -29.58 -14.10 8.21
C THR A 117 -28.26 -13.45 7.83
N CYS A 118 -27.15 -14.17 7.98
CA CYS A 118 -25.94 -13.75 7.29
C CYS A 118 -26.28 -13.57 5.80
N ARG A 119 -25.67 -12.62 5.13
CA ARG A 119 -25.70 -12.56 3.67
C ARG A 119 -24.25 -12.64 3.23
N PRO A 120 -23.97 -13.25 2.06
CA PRO A 120 -22.65 -13.11 1.48
C PRO A 120 -22.35 -11.62 1.38
N CYS A 121 -21.25 -11.22 1.98
CA CYS A 121 -20.78 -9.86 2.01
C CYS A 121 -19.29 -9.86 1.71
N LEU A 122 -18.87 -8.83 1.00
CA LEU A 122 -17.50 -8.59 0.62
C LEU A 122 -17.07 -7.30 1.31
N CYS A 123 -16.04 -7.40 2.14
CA CYS A 123 -15.27 -6.25 2.59
C CYS A 123 -13.86 -6.35 2.03
N THR A 124 -13.39 -5.31 1.38
CA THR A 124 -12.04 -5.27 0.83
C THR A 124 -11.23 -4.28 1.64
N LEU A 125 -10.20 -4.76 2.34
CA LEU A 125 -9.15 -3.91 2.88
C LEU A 125 -8.16 -3.62 1.74
N ASN A 126 -7.72 -2.39 1.59
CA ASN A 126 -6.72 -2.03 0.60
C ASN A 126 -5.56 -1.26 1.24
N VAL A 127 -4.35 -1.53 0.76
CA VAL A 127 -3.12 -0.84 1.16
C VAL A 127 -2.45 -0.31 -0.09
N SER A 128 -2.12 0.98 -0.09
CA SER A 128 -1.46 1.65 -1.21
C SER A 128 -0.23 2.41 -0.76
N ASP A 129 0.85 2.26 -1.51
CA ASP A 129 2.11 3.01 -1.35
C ASP A 129 2.17 4.29 -2.21
N GLY A 130 1.11 4.57 -2.98
CA GLY A 130 1.04 5.64 -3.96
C GLY A 130 0.91 5.13 -5.40
N LEU A 131 1.71 4.14 -5.80
CA LEU A 131 1.77 3.59 -7.16
C LEU A 131 1.06 2.24 -7.28
N TYR A 132 1.21 1.37 -6.31
CA TYR A 132 0.53 0.08 -6.22
C TYR A 132 -0.61 0.14 -5.20
N VAL A 133 -1.56 -0.76 -5.37
CA VAL A 133 -2.60 -1.06 -4.38
C VAL A 133 -2.69 -2.57 -4.24
N SER A 134 -2.59 -3.04 -3.01
CA SER A 134 -2.88 -4.43 -2.66
C SER A 134 -4.17 -4.50 -1.90
N TYR A 135 -4.94 -5.52 -2.20
CA TYR A 135 -6.29 -5.71 -1.72
C TYR A 135 -6.37 -7.04 -0.99
N LEU A 136 -7.08 -7.01 0.12
CA LEU A 136 -7.46 -8.17 0.91
C LEU A 136 -8.98 -8.19 0.96
N SER A 137 -9.55 -9.05 0.13
CA SER A 137 -10.99 -9.29 0.06
C SER A 137 -11.39 -10.30 1.12
N ILE A 138 -12.24 -9.88 2.04
CA ILE A 138 -12.86 -10.65 3.11
C ILE A 138 -14.27 -11.00 2.65
N VAL A 139 -14.43 -12.26 2.23
CA VAL A 139 -15.71 -12.81 1.75
C VAL A 139 -16.35 -13.62 2.85
N ASN A 140 -17.62 -13.34 3.16
CA ASN A 140 -18.40 -14.19 4.03
C ASN A 140 -18.91 -15.45 3.31
N GLU A 141 -18.44 -16.62 3.74
CA GLU A 141 -18.94 -17.93 3.35
C GLU A 141 -19.79 -18.54 4.47
N PHE A 142 -20.97 -19.04 4.07
CA PHE A 142 -21.95 -19.62 4.97
C PHE A 142 -21.61 -21.07 5.34
N LYS A 143 -21.71 -21.41 6.63
CA LYS A 143 -21.73 -22.82 7.07
C LYS A 143 -23.04 -23.22 7.78
N ASN A 144 -23.65 -22.31 8.55
CA ASN A 144 -24.92 -22.52 9.27
C ASN A 144 -25.51 -21.18 9.78
N LEU A 145 -26.74 -21.18 10.31
CA LEU A 145 -27.51 -19.97 10.70
C LEU A 145 -26.80 -19.03 11.70
N ASN A 146 -25.81 -19.53 12.44
CA ASN A 146 -25.14 -18.80 13.53
C ASN A 146 -23.63 -18.60 13.35
N THR A 147 -23.01 -19.14 12.29
CA THR A 147 -21.55 -19.02 12.10
C THR A 147 -21.22 -18.65 10.66
N CYS A 148 -20.47 -17.57 10.53
CA CYS A 148 -20.15 -16.94 9.25
C CYS A 148 -18.62 -16.89 9.15
N TYR A 149 -18.09 -17.58 8.15
CA TYR A 149 -16.66 -17.69 7.93
C TYR A 149 -16.24 -16.61 6.98
N VAL A 150 -15.07 -16.02 7.22
CA VAL A 150 -14.48 -15.02 6.37
C VAL A 150 -13.29 -15.64 5.68
N ARG A 151 -13.36 -15.76 4.36
CA ARG A 151 -12.20 -16.09 3.54
C ARG A 151 -11.48 -14.80 3.13
N ALA A 152 -10.18 -14.75 3.36
CA ALA A 152 -9.34 -13.67 2.88
C ALA A 152 -8.69 -14.05 1.53
N VAL A 153 -8.83 -13.18 0.52
CA VAL A 153 -8.18 -13.32 -0.80
C VAL A 153 -7.30 -12.11 -1.03
N ASN A 154 -6.01 -12.34 -1.32
CA ASN A 154 -5.04 -11.29 -1.58
C ASN A 154 -4.83 -11.12 -3.09
N TYR A 155 -4.90 -9.89 -3.60
CA TYR A 155 -4.51 -9.55 -4.97
C TYR A 155 -3.89 -8.15 -5.03
N THR A 156 -3.01 -7.92 -6.01
CA THR A 156 -2.25 -6.67 -6.15
C THR A 156 -2.42 -6.10 -7.54
N GLU A 157 -2.61 -4.78 -7.63
CA GLU A 157 -2.73 -4.04 -8.88
C GLU A 157 -1.79 -2.83 -8.91
N LYS A 158 -1.24 -2.54 -10.09
CA LYS A 158 -0.52 -1.29 -10.37
C LYS A 158 -1.51 -0.20 -10.77
N LYS A 159 -1.50 0.96 -10.11
CA LYS A 159 -2.33 2.10 -10.54
C LYS A 159 -1.89 2.53 -11.94
N ARG A 160 -2.85 2.76 -12.83
CA ARG A 160 -2.58 3.38 -14.13
C ARG A 160 -2.22 4.85 -13.91
N THR A 161 -0.93 5.16 -13.89
CA THR A 161 -0.44 6.55 -13.96
C THR A 161 -0.58 7.05 -15.40
N LYS A 162 -1.46 8.04 -15.61
CA LYS A 162 -1.43 8.85 -16.84
C LYS A 162 -0.28 9.84 -16.69
N TRP A 163 0.78 9.68 -17.48
CA TRP A 163 1.84 10.67 -17.54
C TRP A 163 1.41 11.82 -18.46
N VAL A 164 1.46 13.05 -17.95
CA VAL A 164 1.43 14.25 -18.79
C VAL A 164 2.89 14.61 -19.05
N GLN A 165 3.33 14.41 -20.29
CA GLN A 165 4.63 14.86 -20.76
C GLN A 165 4.54 16.36 -21.04
N ILE A 166 5.19 17.19 -20.22
CA ILE A 166 5.44 18.59 -20.56
C ILE A 166 6.74 18.61 -21.36
N LEU A 167 6.62 18.85 -22.67
CA LEU A 167 7.74 19.11 -23.56
C LEU A 167 8.15 20.57 -23.38
N PHE A 168 9.44 20.79 -23.10
CA PHE A 168 10.10 22.08 -23.26
C PHE A 168 10.77 22.14 -24.63
#